data_AF-A0A4Y2M1X8-F1
#
_entry.id   AF-A0A4Y2M1X8-F1
#
_cell.length_a   1.000
_cell.length_b   1.000
_cell.length_c   1.000
_cell.angle_alpha   90.00
_cell.angle_beta   90.00
_cell.angle_gamma   90.00
#
_symmetry.space_group_name_H-M   'P 1'
#
loop_
_entity.id
_entity.type
_entity.pdbx_description
1 polymer ?
#
loop_
_entity_poly.entity_id
_entity_poly.type
_entity_poly.pdbx_seq_one_letter_code
_entity_poly.pdbx_strand_id
1 'polypeptide(L)'
;MSTNLPNPPHIKLLVSDAVSYPTNRKGDEYYLRTDKDEPMFVKDKNEPKYAQDRDRNEFYPTFEGEHVVLKTSKGFKYAKNASETEIYPEDTYGNQKPLFDTDNNVVYATKKDGTEIYPKDNTQTEKKYGRYAKNAQKTIIYPLDVKGRPQYEKDPNTKSEVYTIDPSSGTLVFGKNKHGDQVYAKDAHENEFYPAPYVHAMSKDNVPLYAKDKDGRIIFPKEEDGEEYYLQDKNRSDIIQQNGILIPRYAKIKSNDEIYPIQRTITEESLFKEICIRFQYAIKSNNRPFYPLDEFGNEYILEIYEEGQVSEKYSFPDSYPITNDDWVIVPNLKGKPYISTTLVPRVERKNILGKLFRQRLGFSDYYTNILSVRKSRSTKKAYKVLPNGKTNAVIRFPILPTPSVSDPNVIHPPDVPANPPKKQAVPKVKNPPNATMDPPKTQTNWSIIMLVILLIIPSLFFLFRLVKNMGA
;
A
#
# COMPACT_ATOMS: atom_id res chain seq x y z
N MET A 1 -4.16 -31.20 -4.50
CA MET A 1 -3.81 -32.60 -4.21
C MET A 1 -3.69 -32.73 -2.71
N SER A 2 -4.57 -33.52 -2.06
CA SER A 2 -4.48 -33.78 -0.62
C SER A 2 -3.38 -34.83 -0.41
N THR A 3 -2.20 -34.39 0.03
CA THR A 3 -1.19 -35.31 0.55
C THR A 3 -1.62 -35.67 1.97
N ASN A 4 -2.30 -36.83 2.11
CA ASN A 4 -2.54 -37.42 3.43
C ASN A 4 -1.18 -37.82 4.02
N LEU A 5 -0.54 -36.86 4.68
CA LEU A 5 0.68 -37.12 5.45
C LEU A 5 0.22 -37.77 6.76
N PRO A 6 0.70 -38.99 7.08
CA PRO A 6 0.41 -39.57 8.37
C PRO A 6 0.95 -38.67 9.48
N ASN A 7 0.29 -38.69 10.64
CA ASN A 7 0.84 -38.08 11.86
C ASN A 7 2.29 -38.56 12.07
N PRO A 8 3.17 -37.72 12.66
CA PRO A 8 4.51 -38.15 13.08
C PRO A 8 4.46 -39.48 13.84
N PRO A 9 5.51 -40.30 13.79
CA PRO A 9 5.52 -41.61 14.41
C PRO A 9 5.04 -41.53 15.85
N HIS A 10 3.98 -42.30 16.13
CA HIS A 10 3.46 -42.50 17.48
C HIS A 10 3.83 -43.93 17.86
N ILE A 11 4.92 -44.08 18.61
CA ILE A 11 5.31 -45.38 19.15
C ILE A 11 4.23 -45.76 20.18
N LYS A 12 3.99 -47.06 20.35
CA LYS A 12 3.17 -47.55 21.47
C LYS A 12 3.76 -46.99 22.75
N LEU A 13 3.06 -46.03 23.37
CA LEU A 13 3.55 -45.29 24.53
C LEU A 13 3.94 -46.27 25.64
N LEU A 14 5.23 -46.38 25.91
CA LEU A 14 5.73 -47.06 27.10
C LEU A 14 5.61 -46.07 28.25
N VAL A 15 4.69 -46.36 29.16
CA VAL A 15 4.36 -45.46 30.25
C VAL A 15 4.91 -46.02 31.56
N SER A 16 5.69 -45.22 32.27
CA SER A 16 6.15 -45.53 33.63
C SER A 16 5.04 -45.20 34.64
N ASP A 17 4.97 -45.95 35.74
CA ASP A 17 4.11 -45.64 36.90
C ASP A 17 4.66 -44.47 37.73
N ALA A 18 5.84 -43.94 37.38
CA ALA A 18 6.40 -42.76 38.00
C ALA A 18 5.51 -41.53 37.78
N VAL A 19 5.51 -40.62 38.77
CA VAL A 19 4.71 -39.38 38.78
C VAL A 19 5.53 -38.17 38.24
N SER A 20 6.84 -38.32 38.12
CA SER A 20 7.75 -37.29 37.58
C SER A 20 8.90 -37.91 36.78
N TYR A 21 9.43 -37.15 35.81
CA TYR A 21 10.66 -37.53 35.12
C TYR A 21 11.86 -37.36 36.08
N PRO A 22 12.92 -38.17 35.91
CA PRO A 22 14.20 -37.90 36.58
C PRO A 22 14.77 -36.56 36.12
N THR A 23 15.52 -35.88 37.00
CA THR A 23 16.16 -34.59 36.71
C THR A 23 17.69 -34.70 36.73
N ASN A 24 18.33 -33.94 35.84
CA ASN A 24 19.79 -33.81 35.83
C ASN A 24 20.26 -32.78 36.89
N ARG A 25 21.58 -32.59 37.01
CA ARG A 25 22.17 -31.62 37.98
C ARG A 25 21.79 -30.15 37.72
N LYS A 26 21.32 -29.81 36.52
CA LYS A 26 20.86 -28.47 36.15
C LYS A 26 19.37 -28.26 36.44
N GLY A 27 18.66 -29.32 36.83
CA GLY A 27 17.23 -29.33 37.08
C GLY A 27 16.38 -29.65 35.86
N ASP A 28 16.96 -30.01 34.72
CA ASP A 28 16.18 -30.39 33.54
C ASP A 28 15.70 -31.83 33.69
N GLU A 29 14.42 -32.07 33.40
CA GLU A 29 13.87 -33.41 33.28
C GLU A 29 14.50 -34.12 32.07
N TYR A 30 14.51 -35.46 32.06
CA TYR A 30 14.91 -36.24 30.88
C TYR A 30 14.09 -37.53 30.74
N TYR A 31 13.96 -37.99 29.49
CA TYR A 31 13.27 -39.24 29.17
C TYR A 31 14.15 -40.44 29.55
N LEU A 32 13.59 -41.37 30.33
CA LEU A 32 14.15 -42.71 30.42
C LEU A 32 14.00 -43.41 29.07
N ARG A 33 14.95 -44.27 28.72
CA ARG A 33 14.94 -45.00 27.45
C ARG A 33 14.99 -46.50 27.68
N THR A 34 14.35 -47.26 26.80
CA THR A 34 14.46 -48.73 26.79
C THR A 34 15.80 -49.19 26.22
N ASP A 35 16.02 -50.50 26.23
CA ASP A 35 17.12 -51.17 25.53
C ASP A 35 17.13 -50.93 24.02
N LYS A 36 15.96 -50.61 23.43
CA LYS A 36 15.79 -50.21 22.02
C LYS A 36 15.87 -48.70 21.80
N ASP A 37 16.29 -47.95 22.81
CA ASP A 37 16.34 -46.49 22.76
C ASP A 37 14.97 -45.80 22.64
N GLU A 38 13.87 -46.51 22.94
CA GLU A 38 12.52 -45.93 22.91
C GLU A 38 12.28 -45.05 24.15
N PRO A 39 11.76 -43.82 24.00
CA PRO A 39 11.48 -42.95 25.14
C PRO A 39 10.30 -43.46 25.97
N MET A 40 10.48 -43.48 27.29
CA MET A 40 9.43 -43.77 28.26
C MET A 40 8.79 -42.49 28.78
N PHE A 41 7.46 -42.46 28.81
CA PHE A 41 6.69 -41.30 29.23
C PHE A 41 6.18 -41.46 30.66
N VAL A 42 6.05 -40.33 31.35
CA VAL A 42 5.46 -40.20 32.68
C VAL A 42 4.03 -39.69 32.58
N LYS A 43 3.16 -40.12 33.49
CA LYS A 43 1.78 -39.60 33.60
C LYS A 43 1.69 -38.50 34.63
N ASP A 44 0.95 -37.45 34.28
CA ASP A 44 0.40 -36.48 35.23
C ASP A 44 -1.13 -36.51 35.10
N LYS A 45 -1.83 -36.70 36.23
CA LYS A 45 -3.30 -36.87 36.26
C LYS A 45 -3.83 -37.90 35.25
N ASN A 46 -3.15 -39.04 35.13
CA ASN A 46 -3.43 -40.14 34.20
C ASN A 46 -3.20 -39.84 32.70
N GLU A 47 -2.70 -38.66 32.34
CA GLU A 47 -2.36 -38.31 30.96
C GLU A 47 -0.84 -38.26 30.79
N PRO A 48 -0.28 -38.72 29.65
CA PRO A 48 1.14 -38.58 29.40
C PRO A 48 1.53 -37.09 29.30
N LYS A 49 2.68 -36.73 29.87
CA LYS A 49 3.26 -35.38 29.78
C LYS A 49 4.63 -35.38 29.12
N TYR A 50 5.03 -34.27 28.52
CA TYR A 50 6.41 -34.06 28.04
C TYR A 50 7.33 -33.74 29.21
N ALA A 51 8.61 -34.06 29.07
CA ALA A 51 9.66 -33.60 29.98
C ALA A 51 9.89 -32.09 29.80
N GLN A 52 10.29 -31.41 30.86
CA GLN A 52 10.54 -29.98 30.92
C GLN A 52 11.97 -29.64 31.31
N ASP A 53 12.53 -28.59 30.72
CA ASP A 53 13.77 -27.99 31.22
C ASP A 53 13.53 -27.16 32.49
N ARG A 54 14.60 -26.69 33.13
CA ARG A 54 14.53 -25.85 34.33
C ARG A 54 13.73 -24.54 34.14
N ASP A 55 13.61 -24.08 32.90
CA ASP A 55 12.91 -22.85 32.52
C ASP A 55 11.43 -23.13 32.19
N ARG A 56 10.98 -24.39 32.32
CA ARG A 56 9.63 -24.90 32.05
C ARG A 56 9.28 -24.98 30.56
N ASN A 57 10.26 -25.12 29.68
CA ASN A 57 10.00 -25.49 28.29
C ASN A 57 9.85 -27.00 28.19
N GLU A 58 8.69 -27.45 27.71
CA GLU A 58 8.50 -28.84 27.29
C GLU A 58 9.29 -29.11 26.01
N PHE A 59 9.87 -30.31 25.88
CA PHE A 59 10.60 -30.71 24.68
C PHE A 59 10.22 -32.14 24.24
N TYR A 60 10.24 -32.38 22.93
CA TYR A 60 9.95 -33.68 22.35
C TYR A 60 11.08 -34.68 22.65
N PRO A 61 10.78 -35.95 22.95
CA PRO A 61 11.79 -37.00 22.84
C PRO A 61 12.08 -37.29 21.36
N THR A 62 13.30 -37.73 21.09
CA THR A 62 13.73 -38.20 19.78
C THR A 62 13.75 -39.73 19.73
N PHE A 63 13.22 -40.31 18.66
CA PHE A 63 13.36 -41.74 18.34
C PHE A 63 13.64 -41.89 16.85
N GLU A 64 14.67 -42.66 16.50
CA GLU A 64 15.16 -42.77 15.12
C GLU A 64 15.41 -41.41 14.44
N GLY A 65 15.79 -40.40 15.23
CA GLY A 65 16.06 -39.04 14.78
C GLY A 65 14.82 -38.15 14.55
N GLU A 66 13.60 -38.65 14.77
CA GLU A 66 12.36 -37.86 14.67
C GLU A 66 11.78 -37.51 16.05
N HIS A 67 11.07 -36.37 16.13
CA HIS A 67 10.32 -36.01 17.34
C HIS A 67 9.09 -36.92 17.51
N VAL A 68 8.96 -37.52 18.70
CA VAL A 68 7.82 -38.40 19.05
C VAL A 68 6.71 -37.58 19.72
N VAL A 69 5.50 -37.69 19.20
CA VAL A 69 4.34 -36.93 19.68
C VAL A 69 3.49 -37.76 20.65
N LEU A 70 3.02 -37.11 21.72
CA LEU A 70 2.10 -37.69 22.69
C LEU A 70 0.66 -37.74 22.18
N LYS A 71 0.01 -38.88 22.41
CA LYS A 71 -1.45 -39.06 22.26
C LYS A 71 -2.09 -39.14 23.64
N THR A 72 -2.99 -38.21 23.91
CA THR A 72 -3.81 -38.11 25.14
C THR A 72 -5.23 -38.60 24.88
N SER A 73 -6.07 -38.69 25.92
CA SER A 73 -7.51 -38.94 25.74
C SER A 73 -8.21 -37.91 24.85
N LYS A 74 -7.66 -36.69 24.75
CA LYS A 74 -8.18 -35.58 23.92
C LYS A 74 -7.59 -35.53 22.51
N GLY A 75 -6.71 -36.49 22.17
CA GLY A 75 -5.99 -36.51 20.89
C GLY A 75 -4.51 -36.19 21.04
N PHE A 76 -3.84 -35.89 19.92
CA PHE A 76 -2.42 -35.57 19.92
C PHE A 76 -2.15 -34.22 20.59
N LYS A 77 -1.03 -34.13 21.32
CA LYS A 77 -0.66 -32.94 22.11
C LYS A 77 0.66 -32.35 21.62
N TYR A 78 0.72 -31.04 21.44
CA TYR A 78 1.96 -30.30 21.22
C TYR A 78 2.76 -30.08 22.51
N ALA A 79 4.10 -30.03 22.41
CA ALA A 79 4.94 -29.53 23.48
C ALA A 79 4.79 -27.99 23.56
N LYS A 80 4.99 -27.40 24.74
CA LYS A 80 4.89 -25.97 24.98
C LYS A 80 6.17 -25.36 25.56
N ASN A 81 6.52 -24.16 25.12
CA ASN A 81 7.56 -23.38 25.79
C ASN A 81 7.04 -22.73 27.09
N ALA A 82 7.94 -22.09 27.83
CA ALA A 82 7.65 -21.38 29.08
C ALA A 82 6.59 -20.27 28.94
N SER A 83 6.38 -19.74 27.73
CA SER A 83 5.35 -18.76 27.39
C SER A 83 4.01 -19.40 26.99
N GLU A 84 3.85 -20.71 27.22
CA GLU A 84 2.68 -21.52 26.86
C GLU A 84 2.37 -21.55 25.36
N THR A 85 3.37 -21.27 24.51
CA THR A 85 3.23 -21.41 23.06
C THR A 85 3.58 -22.82 22.65
N GLU A 86 2.69 -23.44 21.89
CA GLU A 86 2.87 -24.77 21.33
C GLU A 86 3.96 -24.75 20.26
N ILE A 87 4.77 -25.81 20.27
CA ILE A 87 5.94 -26.00 19.41
C ILE A 87 5.64 -27.19 18.50
N TYR A 88 6.00 -27.11 17.23
CA TYR A 88 5.84 -28.23 16.32
C TYR A 88 6.89 -29.33 16.56
N PRO A 89 6.54 -30.61 16.38
CA PRO A 89 7.54 -31.67 16.19
C PRO A 89 8.29 -31.45 14.87
N GLU A 90 9.54 -31.87 14.82
CA GLU A 90 10.42 -31.76 13.67
C GLU A 90 10.84 -33.14 13.17
N ASP A 91 11.02 -33.26 11.86
CA ASP A 91 11.64 -34.44 11.25
C ASP A 91 13.17 -34.37 11.26
N THR A 92 13.82 -35.44 10.79
CA THR A 92 15.29 -35.53 10.70
C THR A 92 15.94 -34.44 9.83
N TYR A 93 15.16 -33.74 9.00
CA TYR A 93 15.62 -32.65 8.15
C TYR A 93 15.32 -31.26 8.73
N GLY A 94 14.72 -31.19 9.92
CA GLY A 94 14.32 -29.95 10.58
C GLY A 94 13.04 -29.31 10.03
N ASN A 95 12.19 -30.07 9.32
CA ASN A 95 10.88 -29.56 8.92
C ASN A 95 9.87 -29.77 10.05
N GLN A 96 9.14 -28.72 10.38
CA GLN A 96 8.05 -28.77 11.34
C GLN A 96 6.83 -29.45 10.72
N LYS A 97 6.20 -30.34 11.49
CA LYS A 97 5.01 -31.11 11.04
C LYS A 97 3.79 -30.76 11.90
N PRO A 98 2.65 -30.39 11.30
CA PRO A 98 1.42 -30.27 12.07
C PRO A 98 0.89 -31.63 12.49
N LEU A 99 -0.05 -31.61 13.44
CA LEU A 99 -0.81 -32.78 13.89
C LEU A 99 -2.14 -32.84 13.16
N PHE A 100 -2.70 -34.04 13.09
CA PHE A 100 -4.00 -34.32 12.52
C PHE A 100 -4.91 -34.94 13.58
N ASP A 101 -6.15 -34.45 13.67
CA ASP A 101 -7.16 -35.02 14.55
C ASP A 101 -7.65 -36.40 14.06
N THR A 102 -8.63 -36.98 14.75
CA THR A 102 -9.19 -38.30 14.41
C THR A 102 -9.89 -38.34 13.06
N ASP A 103 -10.33 -37.18 12.57
CA ASP A 103 -11.01 -37.01 11.28
C ASP A 103 -10.03 -36.57 10.18
N ASN A 104 -8.72 -36.64 10.47
CA ASN A 104 -7.65 -36.23 9.58
C ASN A 104 -7.67 -34.73 9.21
N ASN A 105 -8.27 -33.88 10.05
CA ASN A 105 -8.17 -32.44 9.92
C ASN A 105 -6.88 -31.95 10.58
N VAL A 106 -6.25 -30.98 9.93
CA VAL A 106 -5.07 -30.31 10.45
C VAL A 106 -5.38 -29.51 11.73
N VAL A 107 -4.55 -29.72 12.75
CA VAL A 107 -4.52 -28.99 14.01
C VAL A 107 -3.23 -28.21 14.04
N TYR A 108 -3.28 -26.88 13.94
CA TYR A 108 -2.09 -26.05 14.06
C TYR A 108 -1.70 -25.82 15.53
N ALA A 109 -0.41 -25.61 15.78
CA ALA A 109 0.09 -25.18 17.08
C ALA A 109 -0.42 -23.76 17.38
N THR A 110 -0.65 -23.46 18.65
CA THR A 110 -1.22 -22.18 19.11
C THR A 110 -0.32 -21.45 20.09
N LYS A 111 -0.38 -20.13 20.06
CA LYS A 111 0.12 -19.26 21.13
C LYS A 111 -0.84 -19.31 22.32
N LYS A 112 -0.39 -18.78 23.47
CA LYS A 112 -1.20 -18.64 24.69
C LYS A 112 -2.54 -17.92 24.47
N ASP A 113 -2.60 -16.96 23.56
CA ASP A 113 -3.83 -16.22 23.22
C ASP A 113 -4.79 -17.00 22.30
N GLY A 114 -4.42 -18.21 21.86
CA GLY A 114 -5.19 -19.04 20.94
C GLY A 114 -4.95 -18.72 19.45
N THR A 115 -4.01 -17.83 19.12
CA THR A 115 -3.58 -17.59 17.74
C THR A 115 -2.83 -18.82 17.22
N GLU A 116 -3.32 -19.39 16.13
CA GLU A 116 -2.65 -20.48 15.41
C GLU A 116 -1.40 -19.98 14.70
N ILE A 117 -0.38 -20.83 14.64
CA ILE A 117 0.91 -20.59 13.99
C ILE A 117 1.01 -21.57 12.81
N TYR A 118 1.75 -21.22 11.76
CA TYR A 118 2.06 -22.19 10.70
C TYR A 118 3.36 -22.96 11.02
N PRO A 119 3.44 -24.26 10.70
CA PRO A 119 4.70 -24.98 10.72
C PRO A 119 5.67 -24.42 9.67
N LYS A 120 6.96 -24.42 9.96
CA LYS A 120 8.03 -24.01 9.05
C LYS A 120 8.78 -25.20 8.45
N ASP A 121 9.18 -25.07 7.18
CA ASP A 121 10.17 -25.98 6.62
C ASP A 121 11.59 -25.64 7.09
N ASN A 122 12.56 -26.46 6.70
CA ASN A 122 13.98 -26.24 7.03
C ASN A 122 14.57 -24.94 6.44
N THR A 123 13.87 -24.29 5.50
CA THR A 123 14.23 -22.97 4.95
C THR A 123 13.63 -21.80 5.73
N GLN A 124 12.93 -22.09 6.84
CA GLN A 124 12.19 -21.14 7.66
C GLN A 124 10.95 -20.54 6.96
N THR A 125 10.47 -21.16 5.88
CA THR A 125 9.24 -20.77 5.19
C THR A 125 8.03 -21.45 5.84
N GLU A 126 7.02 -20.68 6.21
CA GLU A 126 5.78 -21.21 6.77
C GLU A 126 4.96 -21.97 5.71
N LYS A 127 4.32 -23.05 6.11
CA LYS A 127 3.57 -23.95 5.23
C LYS A 127 2.12 -24.11 5.66
N LYS A 128 1.22 -23.90 4.71
CA LYS A 128 -0.20 -24.20 4.86
C LYS A 128 -0.49 -25.66 4.54
N TYR A 129 -1.21 -26.34 5.42
CA TYR A 129 -1.68 -27.72 5.26
C TYR A 129 -3.21 -27.72 5.25
N GLY A 130 -3.84 -27.80 4.08
CA GLY A 130 -5.30 -27.95 3.93
C GLY A 130 -6.16 -26.72 4.24
N ARG A 131 -5.93 -26.02 5.36
CA ARG A 131 -6.71 -24.83 5.78
C ARG A 131 -5.80 -23.68 6.22
N TYR A 132 -6.37 -22.48 6.29
CA TYR A 132 -5.68 -21.34 6.88
C TYR A 132 -5.60 -21.41 8.41
N ALA A 133 -4.50 -20.88 8.96
CA ALA A 133 -4.38 -20.60 10.38
C ALA A 133 -5.28 -19.41 10.74
N LYS A 134 -5.69 -19.31 12.00
CA LYS A 134 -6.56 -18.26 12.52
C LYS A 134 -5.96 -17.54 13.72
N ASN A 135 -6.19 -16.25 13.83
CA ASN A 135 -5.84 -15.48 15.03
C ASN A 135 -6.82 -15.77 16.19
N ALA A 136 -6.56 -15.17 17.35
CA ALA A 136 -7.44 -15.24 18.52
C ALA A 136 -8.90 -14.80 18.22
N GLN A 137 -9.10 -13.86 17.28
CA GLN A 137 -10.41 -13.39 16.82
C GLN A 137 -11.04 -14.28 15.73
N LYS A 138 -10.44 -15.45 15.45
CA LYS A 138 -10.87 -16.42 14.43
C LYS A 138 -10.79 -15.91 12.99
N THR A 139 -10.10 -14.81 12.74
CA THR A 139 -9.79 -14.31 11.39
C THR A 139 -8.62 -15.08 10.79
N ILE A 140 -8.70 -15.35 9.49
CA ILE A 140 -7.63 -16.00 8.71
C ILE A 140 -6.29 -15.23 8.80
N ILE A 141 -5.18 -15.97 8.86
CA ILE A 141 -3.80 -15.51 8.74
C ILE A 141 -3.15 -16.24 7.56
N TYR A 142 -2.31 -15.56 6.79
CA TYR A 142 -1.52 -16.15 5.70
C TYR A 142 -0.16 -16.66 6.20
N PRO A 143 0.36 -17.77 5.64
CA PRO A 143 1.72 -18.21 5.94
C PRO A 143 2.74 -17.24 5.33
N LEU A 144 3.88 -17.07 5.99
CA LEU A 144 4.96 -16.19 5.57
C LEU A 144 6.11 -16.91 4.87
N ASP A 145 6.66 -16.30 3.84
CA ASP A 145 7.90 -16.74 3.21
C ASP A 145 9.14 -16.44 4.08
N VAL A 146 10.32 -16.92 3.67
CA VAL A 146 11.60 -16.66 4.35
C VAL A 146 11.93 -15.16 4.51
N LYS A 147 11.38 -14.28 3.66
CA LYS A 147 11.56 -12.82 3.76
C LYS A 147 10.54 -12.19 4.73
N GLY A 148 9.52 -12.93 5.13
CA GLY A 148 8.42 -12.50 5.96
C GLY A 148 7.30 -11.82 5.17
N ARG A 149 7.12 -12.13 3.88
CA ARG A 149 5.95 -11.72 3.08
C ARG A 149 4.87 -12.80 3.13
N PRO A 150 3.58 -12.43 3.11
CA PRO A 150 2.51 -13.41 3.02
C PRO A 150 2.56 -14.17 1.70
N GLN A 151 2.22 -15.46 1.75
CA GLN A 151 2.12 -16.34 0.60
C GLN A 151 0.64 -16.52 0.24
N TYR A 152 0.20 -15.81 -0.79
CA TYR A 152 -1.13 -15.98 -1.37
C TYR A 152 -1.21 -17.26 -2.21
N GLU A 153 -2.39 -17.85 -2.30
CA GLU A 153 -2.64 -18.89 -3.30
C GLU A 153 -2.55 -18.28 -4.70
N LYS A 154 -2.11 -19.05 -5.68
CA LYS A 154 -2.11 -18.63 -7.08
C LYS A 154 -3.24 -19.31 -7.83
N ASP A 155 -3.97 -18.54 -8.61
CA ASP A 155 -4.93 -19.08 -9.56
C ASP A 155 -4.17 -19.91 -10.62
N PRO A 156 -4.56 -21.17 -10.86
CA PRO A 156 -3.82 -22.06 -11.74
C PRO A 156 -3.83 -21.61 -13.21
N ASN A 157 -4.81 -20.81 -13.63
CA ASN A 157 -4.98 -20.36 -15.01
C ASN A 157 -4.24 -19.05 -15.24
N THR A 158 -4.54 -18.04 -14.41
CA THR A 158 -3.98 -16.69 -14.58
C THR A 158 -2.58 -16.56 -14.00
N LYS A 159 -2.20 -17.45 -13.06
CA LYS A 159 -0.97 -17.38 -12.25
C LYS A 159 -0.91 -16.18 -11.29
N SER A 160 -1.95 -15.35 -11.25
CA SER A 160 -2.08 -14.28 -10.28
C SER A 160 -2.36 -14.85 -8.90
N GLU A 161 -1.85 -14.19 -7.87
CA GLU A 161 -2.20 -14.42 -6.49
C GLU A 161 -3.67 -14.03 -6.24
N VAL A 162 -4.36 -14.79 -5.37
CA VAL A 162 -5.76 -14.58 -5.03
C VAL A 162 -5.93 -14.25 -3.56
N TYR A 163 -6.74 -13.22 -3.30
CA TYR A 163 -7.19 -12.91 -1.95
C TYR A 163 -8.18 -13.96 -1.45
N THR A 164 -8.14 -14.22 -0.16
CA THR A 164 -9.08 -15.11 0.53
C THR A 164 -10.16 -14.25 1.16
N ILE A 165 -11.40 -14.72 1.02
CA ILE A 165 -12.55 -14.18 1.75
C ILE A 165 -12.71 -15.02 3.00
N ASP A 166 -12.70 -14.39 4.17
CA ASP A 166 -12.97 -15.10 5.41
C ASP A 166 -14.41 -15.63 5.39
N PRO A 167 -14.64 -16.95 5.46
CA PRO A 167 -15.97 -17.53 5.32
C PRO A 167 -16.91 -17.12 6.46
N SER A 168 -16.37 -16.71 7.61
CA SER A 168 -17.17 -16.33 8.78
C SER A 168 -17.71 -14.90 8.70
N SER A 169 -16.93 -13.97 8.15
CA SER A 169 -17.30 -12.56 8.04
C SER A 169 -17.71 -12.14 6.63
N GLY A 170 -17.37 -12.93 5.61
CA GLY A 170 -17.52 -12.56 4.21
C GLY A 170 -16.58 -11.43 3.77
N THR A 171 -15.56 -11.10 4.58
CA THR A 171 -14.64 -9.99 4.29
C THR A 171 -13.35 -10.48 3.65
N LEU A 172 -12.84 -9.71 2.71
CA LEU A 172 -11.50 -9.93 2.15
C LEU A 172 -10.43 -9.81 3.23
N VAL A 173 -9.46 -10.73 3.21
CA VAL A 173 -8.34 -10.76 4.14
C VAL A 173 -7.05 -10.38 3.42
N PHE A 174 -6.38 -9.34 3.91
CA PHE A 174 -5.01 -9.03 3.52
C PHE A 174 -4.03 -9.84 4.37
N GLY A 175 -3.09 -10.50 3.71
CA GLY A 175 -1.89 -11.04 4.35
C GLY A 175 -1.05 -9.92 4.94
N LYS A 176 -0.44 -10.18 6.10
CA LYS A 176 0.46 -9.26 6.79
C LYS A 176 1.89 -9.74 6.68
N ASN A 177 2.84 -8.82 6.51
CA ASN A 177 4.27 -9.17 6.58
C ASN A 177 4.73 -9.34 8.04
N LYS A 178 5.99 -9.75 8.25
CA LYS A 178 6.60 -9.89 9.57
C LYS A 178 6.63 -8.61 10.43
N HIS A 179 6.43 -7.44 9.82
CA HIS A 179 6.36 -6.15 10.51
C HIS A 179 4.93 -5.73 10.86
N GLY A 180 3.93 -6.50 10.41
CA GLY A 180 2.51 -6.26 10.66
C GLY A 180 1.80 -5.43 9.58
N ASP A 181 2.51 -4.97 8.54
CA ASP A 181 1.88 -4.25 7.44
C ASP A 181 1.13 -5.23 6.53
N GLN A 182 -0.05 -4.84 6.07
CA GLN A 182 -0.76 -5.56 5.03
C GLN A 182 0.00 -5.46 3.71
N VAL A 183 -0.06 -6.52 2.90
CA VAL A 183 0.63 -6.61 1.61
C VAL A 183 -0.39 -6.93 0.54
N TYR A 184 -0.34 -6.27 -0.60
CA TYR A 184 -1.20 -6.63 -1.74
C TYR A 184 -0.77 -7.98 -2.36
N ALA A 185 -1.73 -8.71 -2.87
CA ALA A 185 -1.51 -9.83 -3.78
C ALA A 185 -0.94 -9.32 -5.12
N LYS A 186 -0.26 -10.19 -5.84
CA LYS A 186 0.40 -9.90 -7.12
C LYS A 186 -0.26 -10.57 -8.32
N ASP A 187 -0.21 -9.91 -9.46
CA ASP A 187 -0.61 -10.49 -10.74
C ASP A 187 0.47 -11.44 -11.32
N ALA A 188 0.19 -12.03 -12.48
CA ALA A 188 1.12 -12.89 -13.22
C ALA A 188 2.44 -12.21 -13.63
N HIS A 189 2.50 -10.88 -13.62
CA HIS A 189 3.67 -10.08 -13.95
C HIS A 189 4.39 -9.56 -12.70
N GLU A 190 4.04 -10.09 -11.52
CA GLU A 190 4.60 -9.72 -10.22
C GLU A 190 4.28 -8.28 -9.78
N ASN A 191 3.27 -7.64 -10.38
CA ASN A 191 2.76 -6.34 -9.92
C ASN A 191 1.71 -6.55 -8.84
N GLU A 192 1.80 -5.78 -7.77
CA GLU A 192 0.74 -5.73 -6.76
C GLU A 192 -0.53 -5.09 -7.33
N PHE A 193 -1.70 -5.59 -6.92
CA PHE A 193 -2.98 -5.07 -7.41
C PHE A 193 -4.00 -4.85 -6.29
N TYR A 194 -4.80 -3.80 -6.45
CA TYR A 194 -5.93 -3.50 -5.57
C TYR A 194 -7.04 -4.53 -5.79
N PRO A 195 -7.59 -5.14 -4.73
CA PRO A 195 -8.65 -6.14 -4.87
C PRO A 195 -9.97 -5.57 -5.40
N ALA A 196 -10.27 -4.32 -5.05
CA ALA A 196 -11.46 -3.59 -5.46
C ALA A 196 -11.23 -2.08 -5.27
N PRO A 197 -12.02 -1.20 -5.91
CA PRO A 197 -12.02 0.22 -5.62
C PRO A 197 -12.21 0.48 -4.12
N TYR A 198 -11.41 1.40 -3.56
CA TYR A 198 -11.47 1.83 -2.17
C TYR A 198 -11.10 0.76 -1.11
N VAL A 199 -10.63 -0.42 -1.54
CA VAL A 199 -10.16 -1.47 -0.64
C VAL A 199 -8.63 -1.47 -0.65
N HIS A 200 -8.04 -0.95 0.43
CA HIS A 200 -6.60 -0.71 0.52
C HIS A 200 -5.94 -1.53 1.62
N ALA A 201 -4.70 -1.96 1.35
CA ALA A 201 -3.82 -2.47 2.38
C ALA A 201 -3.42 -1.32 3.31
N MET A 202 -3.26 -1.63 4.59
CA MET A 202 -2.91 -0.71 5.66
C MET A 202 -1.58 -1.09 6.31
N SER A 203 -0.80 -0.08 6.70
CA SER A 203 0.35 -0.28 7.58
C SER A 203 -0.08 -0.80 8.94
N LYS A 204 0.88 -1.28 9.74
CA LYS A 204 0.66 -1.59 11.16
C LYS A 204 0.12 -0.40 11.96
N ASP A 205 0.40 0.82 11.50
CA ASP A 205 -0.04 2.09 12.11
C ASP A 205 -1.34 2.62 11.48
N ASN A 206 -2.05 1.77 10.71
CA ASN A 206 -3.32 2.07 10.06
C ASN A 206 -3.25 3.23 9.05
N VAL A 207 -2.14 3.31 8.30
CA VAL A 207 -1.97 4.24 7.17
C VAL A 207 -2.15 3.47 5.87
N PRO A 208 -2.99 3.93 4.92
CA PRO A 208 -3.14 3.26 3.64
C PRO A 208 -1.83 3.14 2.87
N LEU A 209 -1.66 2.02 2.18
CA LEU A 209 -0.47 1.68 1.41
C LEU A 209 -0.79 1.67 -0.09
N TYR A 210 0.09 2.22 -0.91
CA TYR A 210 -0.01 2.03 -2.36
C TYR A 210 0.45 0.63 -2.76
N ALA A 211 -0.20 0.07 -3.78
CA ALA A 211 0.31 -1.07 -4.54
C ALA A 211 1.56 -0.67 -5.33
N LYS A 212 2.44 -1.62 -5.58
CA LYS A 212 3.69 -1.42 -6.33
C LYS A 212 3.82 -2.36 -7.52
N ASP A 213 4.43 -1.87 -8.60
CA ASP A 213 4.85 -2.72 -9.70
C ASP A 213 6.02 -3.63 -9.30
N LYS A 214 6.37 -4.56 -10.18
CA LYS A 214 7.51 -5.49 -9.99
C LYS A 214 8.86 -4.78 -9.71
N ASP A 215 9.00 -3.53 -10.15
CA ASP A 215 10.20 -2.70 -10.00
C ASP A 215 10.13 -1.80 -8.75
N GLY A 216 9.06 -1.93 -7.95
CA GLY A 216 8.85 -1.20 -6.70
C GLY A 216 8.25 0.21 -6.88
N ARG A 217 7.79 0.58 -8.07
CA ARG A 217 7.18 1.89 -8.34
C ARG A 217 5.72 1.87 -7.94
N ILE A 218 5.24 2.99 -7.42
CA ILE A 218 3.86 3.16 -6.96
C ILE A 218 2.87 3.06 -8.13
N ILE A 219 1.80 2.28 -7.93
CA ILE A 219 0.62 2.19 -8.79
C ILE A 219 -0.52 2.94 -8.11
N PHE A 220 -1.08 3.94 -8.80
CA PHE A 220 -2.24 4.67 -8.29
C PHE A 220 -3.48 3.78 -8.24
N PRO A 221 -4.28 3.84 -7.15
CA PRO A 221 -5.60 3.24 -7.15
C PRO A 221 -6.49 3.96 -8.17
N LYS A 222 -7.51 3.24 -8.66
CA LYS A 222 -8.46 3.75 -9.64
C LYS A 222 -9.90 3.57 -9.17
N GLU A 223 -10.75 4.54 -9.52
CA GLU A 223 -12.20 4.42 -9.43
C GLU A 223 -12.74 3.53 -10.57
N GLU A 224 -14.04 3.23 -10.54
CA GLU A 224 -14.70 2.37 -11.54
C GLU A 224 -14.63 2.94 -12.97
N ASP A 225 -14.60 4.27 -13.10
CA ASP A 225 -14.51 4.97 -14.38
C ASP A 225 -13.06 5.15 -14.88
N GLY A 226 -12.09 4.67 -14.11
CA GLY A 226 -10.67 4.72 -14.41
C GLY A 226 -9.93 5.94 -13.86
N GLU A 227 -10.60 6.84 -13.12
CA GLU A 227 -9.93 7.98 -12.49
C GLU A 227 -8.98 7.54 -11.38
N GLU A 228 -7.75 8.04 -11.43
CA GLU A 228 -6.75 7.79 -10.39
C GLU A 228 -6.92 8.79 -9.24
N TYR A 229 -6.64 8.33 -8.03
CA TYR A 229 -6.66 9.18 -6.84
C TYR A 229 -5.47 8.92 -5.93
N TYR A 230 -5.23 9.87 -5.01
CA TYR A 230 -4.24 9.72 -3.96
C TYR A 230 -4.84 8.99 -2.76
N LEU A 231 -4.06 8.09 -2.16
CA LEU A 231 -4.39 7.56 -0.84
C LEU A 231 -4.23 8.67 0.20
N GLN A 232 -5.08 8.65 1.22
CA GLN A 232 -5.13 9.69 2.23
C GLN A 232 -4.70 9.18 3.60
N ASP A 233 -3.98 10.02 4.33
CA ASP A 233 -3.65 9.75 5.73
C ASP A 233 -4.85 10.02 6.66
N LYS A 234 -4.65 9.81 7.96
CA LYS A 234 -5.66 10.08 8.99
C LYS A 234 -6.14 11.54 9.06
N ASN A 235 -5.35 12.48 8.53
CA ASN A 235 -5.67 13.90 8.45
C ASN A 235 -6.33 14.28 7.12
N ARG A 236 -6.67 13.28 6.28
CA ARG A 236 -7.20 13.47 4.92
C ARG A 236 -6.25 14.25 4.01
N SER A 237 -4.95 14.20 4.29
CA SER A 237 -3.91 14.69 3.37
C SER A 237 -3.47 13.55 2.46
N ASP A 238 -3.20 13.89 1.22
CA ASP A 238 -2.76 12.94 0.21
C ASP A 238 -1.31 12.48 0.50
N ILE A 239 -1.10 11.17 0.44
CA ILE A 239 0.18 10.53 0.73
C ILE A 239 1.07 10.64 -0.52
N ILE A 240 2.02 11.57 -0.49
CA ILE A 240 2.96 11.78 -1.61
C ILE A 240 4.24 10.95 -1.49
N GLN A 241 4.54 10.41 -0.30
CA GLN A 241 5.72 9.61 -0.06
C GLN A 241 5.39 8.45 0.86
N GLN A 242 5.87 7.25 0.52
CA GLN A 242 5.64 6.05 1.30
C GLN A 242 6.91 5.20 1.36
N ASN A 243 7.37 4.88 2.58
CA ASN A 243 8.58 4.10 2.83
C ASN A 243 9.82 4.67 2.08
N GLY A 244 9.98 5.99 2.10
CA GLY A 244 11.05 6.70 1.40
C GLY A 244 10.81 6.91 -0.11
N ILE A 245 9.84 6.23 -0.71
CA ILE A 245 9.54 6.30 -2.14
C ILE A 245 8.55 7.45 -2.39
N LEU A 246 9.00 8.47 -3.11
CA LEU A 246 8.14 9.55 -3.60
C LEU A 246 7.31 9.05 -4.80
N ILE A 247 6.03 9.43 -4.86
CA ILE A 247 5.18 9.14 -6.01
C ILE A 247 5.83 9.61 -7.32
N PRO A 248 5.74 8.81 -8.40
CA PRO A 248 6.55 9.04 -9.60
C PRO A 248 6.02 10.16 -10.49
N ARG A 249 4.72 10.44 -10.42
CA ARG A 249 3.98 11.42 -11.22
C ARG A 249 2.72 11.86 -10.48
N TYR A 250 2.00 12.81 -11.05
CA TYR A 250 0.64 13.13 -10.62
C TYR A 250 -0.34 12.02 -10.99
N ALA A 251 -1.37 11.81 -10.17
CA ALA A 251 -2.55 11.02 -10.51
C ALA A 251 -3.32 11.70 -11.66
N LYS A 252 -4.06 10.91 -12.44
CA LYS A 252 -4.78 11.37 -13.63
C LYS A 252 -6.27 11.06 -13.56
N ILE A 253 -7.09 12.04 -13.93
CA ILE A 253 -8.54 11.85 -14.10
C ILE A 253 -8.85 11.31 -15.50
N LYS A 254 -10.13 11.05 -15.79
CA LYS A 254 -10.58 10.37 -17.00
C LYS A 254 -10.26 11.15 -18.28
N SER A 255 -10.24 12.47 -18.19
CA SER A 255 -9.80 13.35 -19.29
C SER A 255 -8.29 13.25 -19.58
N ASN A 256 -7.53 12.52 -18.76
CA ASN A 256 -6.06 12.49 -18.73
C ASN A 256 -5.41 13.81 -18.26
N ASP A 257 -6.19 14.70 -17.61
CA ASP A 257 -5.62 15.80 -16.83
C ASP A 257 -4.96 15.24 -15.56
N GLU A 258 -3.79 15.77 -15.21
CA GLU A 258 -3.12 15.49 -13.94
C GLU A 258 -3.74 16.30 -12.80
N ILE A 259 -3.81 15.71 -11.62
CA ILE A 259 -4.32 16.36 -10.40
C ILE A 259 -3.22 16.52 -9.37
N TYR A 260 -3.14 17.68 -8.73
CA TYR A 260 -2.21 17.89 -7.62
C TYR A 260 -2.66 17.12 -6.37
N PRO A 261 -1.72 16.51 -5.62
CA PRO A 261 -2.01 16.02 -4.28
C PRO A 261 -2.29 17.20 -3.34
N ILE A 262 -3.14 16.95 -2.36
CA ILE A 262 -3.64 17.93 -1.41
C ILE A 262 -3.04 17.70 -0.02
N GLN A 263 -2.51 18.75 0.59
CA GLN A 263 -2.13 18.79 2.01
C GLN A 263 -3.13 19.61 2.79
N ARG A 264 -3.73 19.02 3.83
CA ARG A 264 -4.65 19.71 4.74
C ARG A 264 -3.95 20.21 5.99
N THR A 265 -4.47 21.29 6.54
CA THR A 265 -4.02 21.76 7.86
C THR A 265 -4.85 21.13 8.96
N ILE A 266 -4.20 20.66 10.03
CA ILE A 266 -4.86 19.97 11.14
C ILE A 266 -5.87 20.86 11.86
N THR A 267 -5.62 22.17 11.88
CA THR A 267 -6.42 23.14 12.64
C THR A 267 -7.67 23.65 11.91
N GLU A 268 -7.70 23.56 10.58
CA GLU A 268 -8.79 24.11 9.76
C GLU A 268 -9.15 23.14 8.63
N GLU A 269 -10.18 22.30 8.84
CA GLU A 269 -10.55 21.22 7.90
C GLU A 269 -10.85 21.71 6.46
N SER A 270 -11.25 22.98 6.31
CA SER A 270 -11.59 23.60 5.03
C SER A 270 -10.36 24.12 4.26
N LEU A 271 -9.22 24.31 4.94
CA LEU A 271 -8.00 24.80 4.34
C LEU A 271 -7.13 23.64 3.85
N PHE A 272 -6.78 23.73 2.58
CA PHE A 272 -5.93 22.76 1.93
C PHE A 272 -5.07 23.44 0.88
N LYS A 273 -3.84 22.96 0.72
CA LYS A 273 -2.90 23.43 -0.29
C LYS A 273 -2.58 22.28 -1.23
N GLU A 274 -2.53 22.56 -2.52
CA GLU A 274 -2.04 21.61 -3.51
C GLU A 274 -0.50 21.58 -3.47
N ILE A 275 0.09 20.38 -3.55
CA ILE A 275 1.54 20.17 -3.43
C ILE A 275 2.14 19.78 -4.77
N CYS A 276 3.23 20.45 -5.14
CA CYS A 276 4.01 20.04 -6.31
C CYS A 276 4.94 18.87 -5.99
N ILE A 277 4.97 17.89 -6.89
CA ILE A 277 5.86 16.74 -6.85
C ILE A 277 7.09 17.07 -7.71
N ARG A 278 8.30 16.82 -7.19
CA ARG A 278 9.58 16.96 -7.93
C ARG A 278 9.78 18.33 -8.61
N PHE A 279 9.27 19.40 -8.03
CA PHE A 279 9.35 20.76 -8.60
C PHE A 279 8.81 20.84 -10.04
N GLN A 280 7.75 20.07 -10.34
CA GLN A 280 7.07 20.09 -11.64
C GLN A 280 5.63 20.58 -11.48
N TYR A 281 5.08 21.21 -12.50
CA TYR A 281 3.65 21.48 -12.57
C TYR A 281 2.90 20.25 -13.07
N ALA A 282 1.67 20.06 -12.58
CA ALA A 282 0.71 19.14 -13.18
C ALA A 282 0.30 19.65 -14.57
N ILE A 283 0.02 18.71 -15.47
CA ILE A 283 -0.25 18.95 -16.89
C ILE A 283 -1.69 18.56 -17.22
N LYS A 284 -2.39 19.42 -17.96
CA LYS A 284 -3.69 19.09 -18.56
C LYS A 284 -3.51 18.16 -19.77
N SER A 285 -4.59 17.52 -20.17
CA SER A 285 -4.76 16.68 -21.36
C SER A 285 -4.32 17.35 -22.67
N ASN A 286 -4.39 18.67 -22.75
CA ASN A 286 -3.86 19.46 -23.87
C ASN A 286 -2.35 19.76 -23.76
N ASN A 287 -1.64 19.04 -22.88
CA ASN A 287 -0.22 19.17 -22.58
C ASN A 287 0.20 20.54 -22.02
N ARG A 288 -0.75 21.32 -21.46
CA ARG A 288 -0.44 22.60 -20.82
C ARG A 288 -0.29 22.46 -19.30
N PRO A 289 0.85 22.87 -18.72
CA PRO A 289 0.99 22.98 -17.27
C PRO A 289 0.05 24.02 -16.67
N PHE A 290 -0.32 23.85 -15.41
CA PHE A 290 -1.17 24.82 -14.69
C PHE A 290 -0.74 24.99 -13.23
N TYR A 291 -0.98 26.16 -12.67
CA TYR A 291 -0.53 26.49 -11.31
C TYR A 291 -1.22 25.66 -10.22
N PRO A 292 -0.49 25.26 -9.17
CA PRO A 292 -1.07 24.75 -7.93
C PRO A 292 -1.78 25.88 -7.15
N LEU A 293 -2.68 25.50 -6.24
CA LEU A 293 -3.44 26.40 -5.37
C LEU A 293 -2.93 26.37 -3.92
N ASP A 294 -2.93 27.53 -3.27
CA ASP A 294 -2.70 27.68 -1.85
C ASP A 294 -3.97 27.43 -1.01
N GLU A 295 -3.84 27.61 0.31
CA GLU A 295 -4.91 27.37 1.28
C GLU A 295 -6.17 28.20 1.02
N PHE A 296 -6.00 29.37 0.39
CA PHE A 296 -7.06 30.31 0.06
C PHE A 296 -7.53 30.17 -1.40
N GLY A 297 -7.03 29.19 -2.15
CA GLY A 297 -7.37 29.00 -3.55
C GLY A 297 -6.67 29.98 -4.50
N ASN A 298 -5.66 30.71 -4.02
CA ASN A 298 -4.84 31.54 -4.89
C ASN A 298 -3.73 30.70 -5.51
N GLU A 299 -3.38 30.99 -6.74
CA GLU A 299 -2.31 30.26 -7.41
C GLU A 299 -0.93 30.66 -6.88
N TYR A 300 0.04 29.75 -7.03
CA TYR A 300 1.43 30.02 -6.68
C TYR A 300 2.39 29.40 -7.69
N ILE A 301 3.61 29.94 -7.73
CA ILE A 301 4.65 29.46 -8.64
C ILE A 301 5.63 28.51 -7.96
N LEU A 302 6.32 27.73 -8.79
CA LEU A 302 7.58 27.08 -8.47
C LEU A 302 8.71 28.00 -8.91
N GLU A 303 9.62 28.30 -7.98
CA GLU A 303 10.81 29.09 -8.28
C GLU A 303 11.86 28.20 -8.96
N ILE A 304 11.84 28.15 -10.28
CA ILE A 304 12.78 27.35 -11.08
C ILE A 304 13.88 28.27 -11.60
N TYR A 305 15.13 27.93 -11.30
CA TYR A 305 16.29 28.72 -11.70
C TYR A 305 17.09 28.01 -12.80
N GLU A 306 17.47 28.76 -13.83
CA GLU A 306 18.41 28.36 -14.88
C GLU A 306 19.56 29.37 -14.90
N GLU A 307 20.80 28.88 -14.85
CA GLU A 307 22.00 29.73 -14.85
C GLU A 307 21.98 30.82 -13.75
N GLY A 308 21.38 30.50 -12.60
CA GLY A 308 21.27 31.41 -11.44
C GLY A 308 20.19 32.48 -11.56
N GLN A 309 19.44 32.52 -12.66
CA GLN A 309 18.30 33.41 -12.89
C GLN A 309 16.98 32.64 -12.87
N VAL A 310 15.89 33.32 -12.56
CA VAL A 310 14.55 32.71 -12.58
C VAL A 310 14.19 32.42 -14.03
N SER A 311 13.92 31.17 -14.35
CA SER A 311 13.47 30.80 -15.69
C SER A 311 12.00 31.14 -15.82
N GLU A 312 11.68 32.19 -16.58
CA GLU A 312 10.29 32.61 -16.78
C GLU A 312 9.47 31.51 -17.45
N LYS A 313 10.06 30.84 -18.44
CA LYS A 313 9.45 29.74 -19.19
C LYS A 313 8.97 28.62 -18.27
N TYR A 314 9.79 28.24 -17.28
CA TYR A 314 9.46 27.14 -16.39
C TYR A 314 8.71 27.61 -15.16
N SER A 315 9.01 28.78 -14.59
CA SER A 315 8.35 29.28 -13.38
C SER A 315 6.97 29.86 -13.67
N PHE A 316 6.73 30.37 -14.89
CA PHE A 316 5.49 31.00 -15.31
C PHE A 316 4.90 30.33 -16.56
N PRO A 317 4.43 29.07 -16.47
CA PRO A 317 3.98 28.27 -17.61
C PRO A 317 2.88 28.88 -18.49
N ASP A 318 2.10 29.84 -17.98
CA ASP A 318 0.94 30.41 -18.69
C ASP A 318 0.93 31.95 -18.63
N SER A 319 1.07 32.53 -17.44
CA SER A 319 1.10 33.98 -17.17
C SER A 319 1.50 34.21 -15.71
N TYR A 320 1.35 35.41 -15.14
CA TYR A 320 1.46 35.53 -13.67
C TYR A 320 0.44 34.62 -12.95
N PRO A 321 0.76 34.08 -11.76
CA PRO A 321 -0.26 33.46 -10.90
C PRO A 321 -1.35 34.47 -10.54
N ILE A 322 -2.55 33.99 -10.23
CA ILE A 322 -3.70 34.86 -9.94
C ILE A 322 -4.41 34.46 -8.64
N THR A 323 -5.10 35.42 -8.04
CA THR A 323 -6.00 35.15 -6.92
C THR A 323 -7.24 34.38 -7.40
N ASN A 324 -8.00 33.83 -6.46
CA ASN A 324 -9.26 33.15 -6.75
C ASN A 324 -10.39 34.08 -7.28
N ASP A 325 -10.12 35.38 -7.35
CA ASP A 325 -10.96 36.43 -7.95
C ASP A 325 -10.23 37.20 -9.08
N ASP A 326 -9.33 36.49 -9.78
CA ASP A 326 -8.69 36.89 -11.05
C ASP A 326 -7.67 38.04 -11.00
N TRP A 327 -7.26 38.51 -9.82
CA TRP A 327 -6.21 39.55 -9.73
C TRP A 327 -4.83 38.93 -9.89
N VAL A 328 -3.97 39.62 -10.62
CA VAL A 328 -2.58 39.20 -10.81
C VAL A 328 -1.82 39.25 -9.49
N ILE A 329 -1.10 38.18 -9.20
CA ILE A 329 -0.14 38.04 -8.10
C ILE A 329 1.27 38.19 -8.68
N VAL A 330 2.04 39.11 -8.12
CA VAL A 330 3.46 39.27 -8.43
C VAL A 330 4.26 38.49 -7.37
N PRO A 331 5.01 37.44 -7.74
CA PRO A 331 5.78 36.65 -6.77
C PRO A 331 6.88 37.47 -6.11
N ASN A 332 7.17 37.13 -4.86
CA ASN A 332 8.31 37.67 -4.13
C ASN A 332 9.54 36.77 -4.28
N LEU A 333 10.49 37.19 -5.12
CA LEU A 333 11.72 36.44 -5.37
C LEU A 333 12.90 37.16 -4.71
N LYS A 334 13.58 36.47 -3.80
CA LYS A 334 14.71 37.01 -3.01
C LYS A 334 14.38 38.34 -2.32
N GLY A 335 13.16 38.47 -1.80
CA GLY A 335 12.70 39.65 -1.05
C GLY A 335 12.24 40.84 -1.89
N LYS A 336 12.11 40.67 -3.22
CA LYS A 336 11.70 41.74 -4.15
C LYS A 336 10.56 41.27 -5.07
N PRO A 337 9.66 42.18 -5.50
CA PRO A 337 8.65 41.84 -6.49
C PRO A 337 9.30 41.48 -7.82
N TYR A 338 8.97 40.30 -8.36
CA TYR A 338 9.43 39.86 -9.67
C TYR A 338 8.51 40.39 -10.76
N ILE A 339 8.94 41.45 -11.46
CA ILE A 339 8.21 42.05 -12.57
C ILE A 339 8.85 41.60 -13.87
N SER A 340 8.22 40.62 -14.52
CA SER A 340 8.53 40.20 -15.89
C SER A 340 8.14 41.27 -16.91
N THR A 341 8.98 41.41 -17.92
CA THR A 341 8.72 42.23 -19.12
C THR A 341 8.01 41.47 -20.24
N THR A 342 7.94 40.14 -20.15
CA THR A 342 7.41 39.26 -21.21
C THR A 342 6.00 38.75 -20.91
N LEU A 343 5.65 38.61 -19.63
CA LEU A 343 4.35 38.09 -19.21
C LEU A 343 3.20 39.07 -19.46
N VAL A 344 2.02 38.51 -19.75
CA VAL A 344 0.76 39.23 -19.96
C VAL A 344 -0.22 38.86 -18.85
N PRO A 345 -0.96 39.83 -18.25
CA PRO A 345 -0.88 41.27 -18.52
C PRO A 345 0.42 41.90 -18.01
N ARG A 346 0.81 43.03 -18.60
CA ARG A 346 1.97 43.80 -18.14
C ARG A 346 1.67 44.38 -16.76
N VAL A 347 2.62 44.22 -15.84
CA VAL A 347 2.53 44.74 -14.47
C VAL A 347 3.67 45.71 -14.24
N GLU A 348 3.40 46.84 -13.58
CA GLU A 348 4.40 47.80 -13.13
C GLU A 348 4.38 47.91 -11.60
N ARG A 349 5.44 48.50 -11.01
CA ARG A 349 5.50 48.69 -9.55
C ARG A 349 4.31 49.48 -8.99
N LYS A 350 3.78 50.45 -9.74
CA LYS A 350 2.63 51.26 -9.34
C LYS A 350 1.33 50.44 -9.22
N ASN A 351 1.28 49.25 -9.82
CA ASN A 351 0.13 48.35 -9.75
C ASN A 351 0.08 47.53 -8.45
N ILE A 352 1.20 47.44 -7.73
CA ILE A 352 1.26 46.69 -6.47
C ILE A 352 0.52 47.47 -5.39
N LEU A 353 -0.57 46.89 -4.89
CA LEU A 353 -1.42 47.48 -3.86
C LEU A 353 -1.02 47.06 -2.44
N GLY A 354 -0.32 45.93 -2.30
CA GLY A 354 0.00 45.36 -1.00
C GLY A 354 0.62 43.98 -1.12
N LYS A 355 0.65 43.27 0.00
CA LYS A 355 1.14 41.89 0.09
C LYS A 355 0.02 40.90 0.33
N LEU A 356 0.06 39.76 -0.34
CA LEU A 356 -0.85 38.64 -0.17
C LEU A 356 -0.38 37.75 0.99
N PHE A 357 -1.30 37.37 1.86
CA PHE A 357 -1.03 36.41 2.93
C PHE A 357 -1.07 34.98 2.42
N ARG A 358 -0.07 34.18 2.80
CA ARG A 358 -0.08 32.72 2.68
C ARG A 358 0.26 32.11 4.04
N GLN A 359 -0.34 30.98 4.40
CA GLN A 359 -0.26 30.47 5.77
C GLN A 359 1.19 30.20 6.22
N ARG A 360 2.03 29.64 5.35
CA ARG A 360 3.44 29.34 5.68
C ARG A 360 4.41 30.49 5.44
N LEU A 361 4.10 31.39 4.50
CA LEU A 361 5.02 32.47 4.08
C LEU A 361 4.65 33.83 4.68
N GLY A 362 3.50 33.94 5.36
CA GLY A 362 2.94 35.21 5.78
C GLY A 362 2.66 36.13 4.60
N PHE A 363 2.87 37.43 4.79
CA PHE A 363 2.77 38.45 3.74
C PHE A 363 4.04 38.47 2.89
N SER A 364 4.11 37.58 1.90
CA SER A 364 5.27 37.44 1.02
C SER A 364 5.00 38.01 -0.37
N ASP A 365 4.10 37.37 -1.12
CA ASP A 365 3.80 37.77 -2.51
C ASP A 365 3.03 39.09 -2.58
N TYR A 366 2.97 39.68 -3.76
CA TYR A 366 2.41 41.00 -3.97
C TYR A 366 1.04 40.92 -4.65
N TYR A 367 0.07 41.61 -4.08
CA TYR A 367 -1.29 41.76 -4.61
C TYR A 367 -1.36 43.01 -5.49
N THR A 368 -2.02 42.92 -6.64
CA THR A 368 -2.07 44.02 -7.63
C THR A 368 -3.50 44.48 -7.94
N ASN A 369 -3.60 45.63 -8.61
CA ASN A 369 -4.84 46.13 -9.20
C ASN A 369 -5.02 45.75 -10.68
N ILE A 370 -4.33 44.72 -11.16
CA ILE A 370 -4.45 44.24 -12.53
C ILE A 370 -5.28 42.97 -12.57
N LEU A 371 -6.31 42.97 -13.40
CA LEU A 371 -7.09 41.77 -13.70
C LEU A 371 -6.38 40.93 -14.75
N SER A 372 -6.39 39.63 -14.52
CA SER A 372 -5.90 38.63 -15.44
C SER A 372 -6.82 38.47 -16.65
N VAL A 373 -6.23 38.14 -17.80
CA VAL A 373 -6.97 37.74 -19.00
C VAL A 373 -7.59 36.35 -18.89
N ARG A 374 -7.02 35.49 -18.03
CA ARG A 374 -7.54 34.17 -17.71
C ARG A 374 -8.30 34.18 -16.39
N LYS A 375 -9.25 33.25 -16.28
CA LYS A 375 -10.04 33.01 -15.07
C LYS A 375 -9.34 32.04 -14.13
N SER A 376 -9.47 32.28 -12.84
CA SER A 376 -9.04 31.32 -11.83
C SER A 376 -9.87 30.04 -11.93
N ARG A 377 -9.20 28.90 -11.77
CA ARG A 377 -9.87 27.60 -11.64
C ARG A 377 -10.36 27.31 -10.23
N SER A 378 -9.96 28.12 -9.25
CA SER A 378 -10.34 27.89 -7.86
C SER A 378 -11.76 28.34 -7.60
N THR A 379 -12.41 27.68 -6.65
CA THR A 379 -13.57 28.26 -5.98
C THR A 379 -13.19 29.55 -5.26
N LYS A 380 -14.11 30.52 -5.28
CA LYS A 380 -13.97 31.82 -4.62
C LYS A 380 -13.96 31.63 -3.09
N LYS A 381 -12.86 32.01 -2.44
CA LYS A 381 -12.69 31.96 -0.97
C LYS A 381 -12.17 33.30 -0.46
N ALA A 382 -12.46 33.61 0.81
CA ALA A 382 -11.88 34.80 1.43
C ALA A 382 -10.36 34.63 1.61
N TYR A 383 -9.60 35.72 1.41
CA TYR A 383 -8.16 35.74 1.61
C TYR A 383 -7.69 37.06 2.22
N LYS A 384 -6.48 37.11 2.78
CA LYS A 384 -5.95 38.28 3.47
C LYS A 384 -4.92 39.03 2.62
N VAL A 385 -5.00 40.36 2.65
CA VAL A 385 -4.04 41.27 2.00
C VAL A 385 -3.58 42.30 3.02
N LEU A 386 -2.31 42.65 3.01
CA LEU A 386 -1.74 43.78 3.76
C LEU A 386 -1.51 44.94 2.78
N PRO A 387 -2.37 45.98 2.75
CA PRO A 387 -2.21 47.09 1.83
C PRO A 387 -0.91 47.87 2.09
N ASN A 388 -0.36 48.46 1.04
CA ASN A 388 0.86 49.27 1.13
C ASN A 388 0.69 50.43 2.12
N GLY A 389 1.69 50.62 2.99
CA GLY A 389 1.69 51.64 4.02
C GLY A 389 0.70 51.41 5.17
N LYS A 390 0.07 50.23 5.26
CA LYS A 390 -0.82 49.84 6.36
C LYS A 390 -0.15 48.79 7.25
N THR A 391 -0.51 48.81 8.53
CA THR A 391 -0.09 47.82 9.53
C THR A 391 -1.12 46.70 9.71
N ASN A 392 -2.39 46.97 9.39
CA ASN A 392 -3.48 46.02 9.55
C ASN A 392 -3.82 45.34 8.22
N ALA A 393 -3.99 44.02 8.28
CA ALA A 393 -4.46 43.24 7.16
C ALA A 393 -5.97 43.43 6.93
N VAL A 394 -6.39 43.31 5.68
CA VAL A 394 -7.78 43.35 5.24
C VAL A 394 -8.17 41.99 4.70
N ILE A 395 -9.36 41.51 5.07
CA ILE A 395 -9.96 40.32 4.48
C ILE A 395 -10.69 40.73 3.20
N ARG A 396 -10.31 40.12 2.08
CA ARG A 396 -11.02 40.24 0.81
C ARG A 396 -12.02 39.09 0.68
N PHE A 397 -13.24 39.45 0.30
CA PHE A 397 -14.26 38.52 -0.14
C PHE A 397 -14.40 38.66 -1.66
N PRO A 398 -14.10 37.61 -2.44
CA PRO A 398 -14.40 37.60 -3.86
C PRO A 398 -15.86 37.96 -4.08
N ILE A 399 -16.12 38.96 -4.93
CA ILE A 399 -17.48 39.32 -5.31
C ILE A 399 -18.03 38.12 -6.09
N LEU A 400 -19.01 37.41 -5.51
CA LEU A 400 -19.79 36.42 -6.24
C LEU A 400 -20.48 37.17 -7.38
N PRO A 401 -20.54 36.60 -8.61
CA PRO A 401 -21.34 37.22 -9.66
C PRO A 401 -22.73 37.44 -9.07
N THR A 402 -23.22 38.68 -9.08
CA THR A 402 -24.65 38.93 -8.87
C THR A 402 -25.36 38.02 -9.86
N PRO A 403 -26.30 37.14 -9.43
CA PRO A 403 -27.01 36.30 -10.37
C PRO A 403 -27.58 37.24 -11.43
N SER A 404 -27.13 37.09 -12.68
CA SER A 404 -27.63 37.92 -13.76
C SER A 404 -29.13 37.69 -13.76
N VAL A 405 -29.90 38.77 -13.65
CA VAL A 405 -31.34 38.72 -13.97
C VAL A 405 -31.39 38.16 -15.38
N SER A 406 -31.76 36.88 -15.49
CA SER A 406 -31.69 36.15 -16.75
C SER A 406 -32.62 36.84 -17.73
N ASP A 407 -32.05 37.38 -18.79
CA ASP A 407 -32.78 37.66 -20.02
C ASP A 407 -33.34 36.30 -20.50
N PRO A 408 -34.66 36.09 -20.54
CA PRO A 408 -35.27 34.76 -20.72
C PRO A 408 -35.00 34.11 -22.09
N ASN A 409 -34.19 34.73 -22.96
CA ASN A 409 -33.98 34.29 -24.34
C ASN A 409 -32.54 33.89 -24.71
N VAL A 410 -31.61 33.79 -23.76
CA VAL A 410 -30.22 33.39 -24.08
C VAL A 410 -29.91 31.99 -23.54
N ILE A 411 -29.93 31.00 -24.45
CA ILE A 411 -29.48 29.63 -24.18
C ILE A 411 -27.95 29.61 -24.22
N HIS A 412 -27.30 29.63 -23.06
CA HIS A 412 -25.86 29.36 -22.96
C HIS A 412 -25.59 27.84 -22.89
N PRO A 413 -24.53 27.33 -23.53
CA PRO A 413 -24.08 25.95 -23.35
C PRO A 413 -23.60 25.75 -21.91
N PRO A 414 -23.75 24.54 -21.34
CA PRO A 414 -23.50 24.30 -19.93
C PRO A 414 -22.00 24.41 -19.60
N ASP A 415 -21.66 25.40 -18.77
CA ASP A 415 -20.41 25.42 -18.02
C ASP A 415 -20.37 24.20 -17.09
N VAL A 416 -19.39 23.32 -17.27
CA VAL A 416 -19.12 22.19 -16.37
C VAL A 416 -18.36 22.74 -15.15
N PRO A 417 -18.95 22.78 -13.94
CA PRO A 417 -18.25 23.24 -12.76
C PRO A 417 -17.21 22.21 -12.35
N ALA A 418 -16.00 22.68 -12.01
CA ALA A 418 -15.04 21.91 -11.22
C ALA A 418 -15.63 21.75 -9.81
N ASN A 419 -16.41 20.69 -9.60
CA ASN A 419 -16.87 20.33 -8.27
C ASN A 419 -15.66 19.97 -7.40
N PRO A 420 -15.58 20.47 -6.15
CA PRO A 420 -14.65 19.89 -5.18
C PRO A 420 -14.96 18.38 -5.05
N PRO A 421 -13.95 17.54 -4.75
CA PRO A 421 -14.16 16.11 -4.63
C PRO A 421 -15.31 15.86 -3.67
N LYS A 422 -16.35 15.17 -4.17
CA LYS A 422 -17.55 14.85 -3.41
C LYS A 422 -17.09 14.19 -2.10
N LYS A 423 -17.43 14.80 -0.95
CA LYS A 423 -17.46 14.06 0.31
C LYS A 423 -18.43 12.90 0.12
N GLN A 424 -17.94 11.68 -0.09
CA GLN A 424 -18.80 10.51 -0.17
C GLN A 424 -18.75 9.75 1.15
N ALA A 425 -19.94 9.58 1.73
CA ALA A 425 -20.17 8.67 2.83
C ALA A 425 -19.85 7.24 2.37
N VAL A 426 -19.21 6.47 3.25
CA VAL A 426 -18.93 5.04 3.07
C VAL A 426 -20.24 4.32 2.69
N PRO A 427 -20.37 3.74 1.48
CA PRO A 427 -21.52 2.94 1.15
C PRO A 427 -21.50 1.66 1.98
N LYS A 428 -22.63 1.27 2.58
CA LYS A 428 -22.83 -0.10 3.03
C LYS A 428 -22.85 -1.00 1.79
N VAL A 429 -21.76 -1.73 1.57
CA VAL A 429 -21.66 -2.73 0.49
C VAL A 429 -22.71 -3.80 0.74
N LYS A 430 -23.72 -3.88 -0.14
CA LYS A 430 -24.48 -5.11 -0.36
C LYS A 430 -23.70 -5.95 -1.37
N ASN A 431 -23.48 -7.22 -1.05
CA ASN A 431 -22.78 -8.18 -1.91
C ASN A 431 -23.35 -8.14 -3.34
N PRO A 432 -22.51 -8.02 -4.39
CA PRO A 432 -22.97 -8.20 -5.76
C PRO A 432 -23.29 -9.69 -6.03
N PRO A 433 -24.31 -9.98 -6.85
CA PRO A 433 -24.59 -11.34 -7.29
C PRO A 433 -23.47 -11.86 -8.18
N ASN A 434 -23.17 -13.17 -8.07
CA ASN A 434 -22.28 -13.91 -8.95
C ASN A 434 -22.67 -13.68 -10.42
N ALA A 435 -21.90 -12.86 -11.13
CA ALA A 435 -21.97 -12.72 -12.58
C ALA A 435 -20.80 -13.49 -13.19
N THR A 436 -21.09 -14.65 -13.76
CA THR A 436 -20.22 -15.33 -14.74
C THR A 436 -20.06 -14.42 -15.95
N MET A 437 -18.88 -13.82 -16.12
CA MET A 437 -18.48 -13.19 -17.37
C MET A 437 -17.83 -14.24 -18.28
N ASP A 438 -18.38 -14.42 -19.47
CA ASP A 438 -17.70 -15.14 -20.55
C ASP A 438 -16.45 -14.37 -21.02
N PRO A 439 -15.31 -15.05 -21.26
CA PRO A 439 -14.09 -14.38 -21.68
C PRO A 439 -14.19 -13.85 -23.12
N PRO A 440 -13.60 -12.68 -23.41
CA PRO A 440 -13.59 -12.13 -24.76
C PRO A 440 -12.68 -12.97 -25.66
N LYS A 441 -13.18 -13.31 -26.85
CA LYS A 441 -12.39 -13.95 -27.91
C LYS A 441 -11.32 -12.98 -28.41
N THR A 442 -10.09 -13.10 -27.94
CA THR A 442 -8.93 -12.42 -28.51
C THR A 442 -8.40 -13.19 -29.70
N GLN A 443 -8.53 -12.62 -30.90
CA GLN A 443 -7.95 -13.14 -32.14
C GLN A 443 -6.45 -12.82 -32.16
N THR A 444 -5.62 -13.81 -31.82
CA THR A 444 -4.15 -13.67 -31.81
C THR A 444 -3.63 -13.65 -33.24
N ASN A 445 -2.99 -12.56 -33.64
CA ASN A 445 -2.54 -12.32 -35.02
C ASN A 445 -1.15 -12.95 -35.26
N TRP A 446 -1.14 -14.24 -35.59
CA TRP A 446 0.06 -15.07 -35.78
C TRP A 446 1.07 -14.52 -36.81
N SER A 447 0.61 -13.69 -37.75
CA SER A 447 1.43 -13.07 -38.78
C SER A 447 2.52 -12.14 -38.22
N ILE A 448 2.25 -11.46 -37.10
CA ILE A 448 3.20 -10.53 -36.47
C ILE A 448 4.30 -11.30 -35.72
N ILE A 449 3.94 -12.41 -35.07
CA ILE A 449 4.90 -13.26 -34.35
C ILE A 449 5.89 -13.92 -35.32
N MET A 450 5.42 -14.39 -36.47
CA MET A 450 6.29 -14.95 -37.50
C MET A 450 7.25 -13.92 -38.11
N LEU A 451 6.82 -12.66 -38.28
CA LEU A 451 7.69 -11.59 -38.80
C LEU A 451 8.83 -11.25 -37.84
N VAL A 452 8.57 -11.25 -36.53
CA VAL A 452 9.59 -10.98 -35.50
C VAL A 452 10.61 -12.11 -35.42
N ILE A 453 10.18 -13.38 -35.53
CA ILE A 453 11.09 -14.53 -35.53
C ILE A 453 12.02 -14.50 -36.76
N LEU A 454 11.50 -14.11 -37.93
CA LEU A 454 12.29 -14.01 -39.17
C LEU A 454 13.37 -12.91 -39.12
N LEU A 455 13.21 -11.87 -38.30
CA LEU A 455 14.19 -10.80 -38.14
C LEU A 455 15.30 -11.13 -37.12
N ILE A 456 15.04 -12.02 -36.16
CA ILE A 456 16.00 -12.37 -35.10
C ILE A 456 17.04 -13.39 -35.61
N ILE A 457 16.65 -14.31 -36.48
CA ILE A 457 17.52 -15.40 -36.96
C ILE A 457 18.76 -14.90 -37.74
N PRO A 458 18.67 -13.93 -38.67
CA PRO A 458 19.86 -13.41 -39.37
C PRO A 458 20.83 -12.68 -38.44
N SER A 459 20.29 -12.00 -37.42
CA SER A 459 21.05 -11.20 -36.45
C SER A 459 21.94 -12.09 -35.57
N LEU A 460 21.44 -13.25 -35.17
CA LEU A 460 22.22 -14.27 -34.45
C LEU A 460 23.32 -14.90 -35.32
N PHE A 461 23.07 -15.06 -36.62
CA PHE A 461 24.06 -15.60 -37.55
C PHE A 461 25.24 -14.64 -37.77
N PHE A 462 24.99 -13.32 -37.72
CA PHE A 462 26.04 -12.30 -37.80
C PHE A 462 26.93 -12.27 -36.55
N LEU A 463 26.33 -12.46 -35.36
CA LEU A 463 27.09 -12.52 -34.10
C LEU A 463 28.05 -13.71 -34.07
N PHE A 464 27.63 -14.88 -34.56
CA PHE A 464 28.48 -16.07 -34.63
C PHE A 464 29.64 -15.96 -35.62
N ARG A 465 29.51 -15.16 -36.68
CA ARG A 465 30.62 -14.89 -37.61
C ARG A 465 31.67 -13.95 -37.04
N LEU A 466 31.28 -12.98 -36.22
CA LEU A 466 32.20 -12.04 -35.58
C LEU A 466 33.10 -12.71 -34.54
N VAL A 467 32.57 -13.66 -33.77
CA VAL A 467 33.35 -14.41 -32.77
C VAL A 467 34.41 -15.31 -33.41
N LYS A 468 34.18 -15.81 -34.64
CA LYS A 468 35.12 -16.71 -35.31
C LYS A 468 36.34 -16.01 -35.94
N ASN A 469 36.27 -14.69 -36.15
CA ASN A 469 37.35 -13.90 -36.75
C ASN A 469 38.23 -13.16 -35.73
N MET A 470 37.92 -13.25 -34.42
CA MET A 470 38.69 -12.59 -33.35
C MET A 470 39.60 -13.56 -32.57
N GLY A 471 39.77 -14.79 -33.05
CA GLY A 471 40.73 -15.75 -32.52
C GLY A 471 41.93 -15.91 -33.45
N ALA A 472 42.86 -14.96 -33.40
CA ALA A 472 44.23 -15.07 -33.86
C ALA A 472 45.16 -14.66 -32.72
#